data_AF-A0A934F3E3-F1
#
_entry.id   AF-A0A934F3E3-F1
#
_cell.length_a   1.000
_cell.length_b   1.000
_cell.length_c   1.000
_cell.angle_alpha   90.00
_cell.angle_beta   90.00
_cell.angle_gamma   90.00
#
_symmetry.space_group_name_H-M   'P 1'
#
loop_
_entity.id
_entity.type
_entity.pdbx_description
1 polymer ?
#
loop_
_entity_poly.entity_id
_entity_poly.type
_entity_poly.pdbx_seq_one_letter_code
_entity_poly.pdbx_strand_id
1 'polypeptide(L)'
;VSLSDIKPYLNDADLAELVLARDVLHENFPRVAPDQPFSEALTGFLEVVAERLPVVDGDGRLRGSLAKSDLLLALAERRKRPAAV
;
A
#
# COMPACT_ATOMS: atom_id res chain seq x y z
N VAL A 1 4.92 9.24 13.81
CA VAL A 1 5.15 8.22 14.86
C VAL A 1 5.39 6.88 14.20
N SER A 2 6.50 6.22 14.53
CA SER A 2 6.89 4.93 13.97
C SER A 2 6.30 3.79 14.79
N LEU A 3 6.03 2.63 14.17
CA LEU A 3 5.65 1.41 14.91
C LEU A 3 6.74 0.98 15.90
N SER A 4 7.99 1.38 15.69
CA SER A 4 9.06 1.16 16.66
C SER A 4 8.90 1.96 17.95
N ASP A 5 8.24 3.12 17.90
CA ASP A 5 8.03 4.01 19.05
C ASP A 5 6.93 3.48 19.98
N ILE A 6 6.03 2.64 19.46
CA ILE A 6 4.95 2.03 20.23
C ILE A 6 5.33 0.68 20.86
N LYS A 7 6.51 0.12 20.55
CA LYS A 7 6.98 -1.18 21.09
C LYS A 7 6.88 -1.33 22.61
N PRO A 8 7.18 -0.30 23.43
CA PRO A 8 7.04 -0.39 24.88
C PRO A 8 5.58 -0.63 25.34
N TYR A 9 4.62 -0.19 24.53
CA TYR A 9 3.18 -0.24 24.80
C TYR A 9 2.51 -1.49 24.23
N LEU A 10 3.18 -2.24 23.34
CA LEU A 10 2.63 -3.45 22.71
C LEU A 10 2.54 -4.66 23.67
N ASN A 11 3.34 -4.67 24.74
CA ASN A 11 3.31 -5.72 25.77
C ASN A 11 2.40 -5.37 26.95
N ASP A 12 1.79 -4.19 26.95
CA ASP A 12 0.83 -3.78 27.96
C ASP A 12 -0.54 -4.34 27.59
N ALA A 13 -1.04 -5.29 28.38
CA ALA A 13 -2.30 -5.97 28.13
C ALA A 13 -3.48 -4.99 28.06
N ASP A 14 -3.38 -3.85 28.74
CA ASP A 14 -4.42 -2.81 28.72
C ASP A 14 -4.46 -2.07 27.38
N LEU A 15 -3.34 -1.92 26.67
CA LEU A 15 -3.29 -1.23 25.37
C LEU A 15 -3.88 -2.05 24.22
N ALA A 16 -3.79 -3.38 24.29
CA ALA A 16 -4.34 -4.28 23.28
C ALA A 16 -5.89 -4.25 23.24
N GLU A 17 -6.55 -3.82 24.33
CA GLU A 17 -8.01 -3.76 24.43
C GLU A 17 -8.59 -2.35 24.16
N LEU A 18 -7.76 -1.31 24.07
CA LEU A 18 -8.22 0.09 23.97
C LEU A 18 -8.66 0.53 22.57
N VAL A 19 -8.10 -0.07 21.52
CA VAL A 19 -8.35 0.35 20.13
C VAL A 19 -8.51 -0.86 19.24
N LEU A 20 -9.68 -1.00 18.62
CA LEU A 20 -9.96 -2.06 17.68
C LEU A 20 -9.52 -1.64 16.27
N ALA A 21 -9.19 -2.60 15.42
CA ALA A 21 -8.77 -2.32 14.04
C ALA A 21 -9.79 -1.47 13.27
N ARG A 22 -11.09 -1.63 13.57
CA ARG A 22 -12.18 -0.81 13.00
C ARG A 22 -12.14 0.65 13.42
N ASP A 23 -11.58 0.96 14.60
CA ASP A 23 -11.57 2.32 15.15
C ASP A 23 -10.50 3.19 14.47
N VAL A 24 -9.52 2.55 13.81
CA VAL A 24 -8.44 3.19 13.03
C VAL A 24 -8.50 2.85 11.54
N LEU A 25 -9.56 2.16 11.11
CA LEU A 25 -9.79 1.79 9.72
C LEU A 25 -10.03 3.06 8.89
N HIS A 26 -9.32 3.17 7.78
CA HIS A 26 -9.58 4.19 6.77
C HIS A 26 -10.42 3.56 5.66
N GLU A 27 -11.72 3.86 5.62
CA GLU A 27 -12.63 3.27 4.62
C GLU A 27 -12.36 3.78 3.21
N ASN A 28 -11.91 5.03 3.09
CA ASN A 28 -11.53 5.65 1.83
C ASN A 28 -10.03 5.45 1.55
N PHE A 29 -9.64 4.18 1.41
CA PHE A 29 -8.26 3.80 1.09
C PHE A 29 -8.14 3.47 -0.40
N PRO A 30 -7.25 4.15 -1.16
CA PRO A 30 -7.07 3.86 -2.58
C PRO A 30 -6.66 2.40 -2.81
N ARG A 31 -7.21 1.80 -3.84
CA ARG A 31 -6.91 0.43 -4.26
C ARG A 31 -6.59 0.44 -5.75
N VAL A 32 -5.73 -0.49 -6.15
CA VAL A 32 -5.30 -0.63 -7.54
C VAL A 32 -5.88 -1.93 -8.09
N ALA A 33 -6.39 -1.94 -9.33
CA ALA A 33 -6.82 -3.18 -9.98
C ALA A 33 -5.61 -3.95 -10.58
N PRO A 34 -5.65 -5.29 -10.66
CA PRO A 34 -4.52 -6.08 -11.20
C PRO A 34 -4.15 -5.75 -12.65
N ASP A 35 -5.13 -5.32 -13.42
CA ASP A 35 -5.06 -4.94 -14.83
C ASP A 35 -4.96 -3.42 -15.04
N GLN A 36 -4.90 -2.65 -13.95
CA GLN A 36 -4.82 -1.20 -14.01
C GLN A 36 -3.48 -0.73 -14.59
N PRO A 37 -3.47 0.27 -15.49
CA PRO A 37 -2.24 0.85 -15.99
C PRO A 37 -1.36 1.39 -14.88
N PHE A 38 -0.05 1.20 -15.04
CA PHE A 38 0.96 1.65 -14.09
C PHE A 38 0.87 3.16 -13.78
N SER A 39 0.53 3.98 -14.78
CA SER A 39 0.35 5.42 -14.62
C SER A 39 -0.79 5.78 -13.67
N GLU A 40 -1.87 5.00 -13.65
CA GLU A 40 -3.00 5.26 -12.77
C GLU A 40 -2.72 4.74 -11.36
N ALA A 41 -2.00 3.63 -11.23
CA ALA A 41 -1.49 3.18 -9.94
C ALA A 41 -0.62 4.24 -9.27
N LEU A 42 0.24 4.95 -10.04
CA LEU A 42 1.04 6.07 -9.55
C LEU A 42 0.16 7.21 -9.00
N THR A 43 -0.94 7.55 -9.67
CA THR A 43 -1.88 8.57 -9.20
C THR A 43 -2.42 8.22 -7.82
N GLY A 44 -2.79 6.95 -7.58
CA GLY A 44 -3.25 6.51 -6.26
C GLY A 44 -2.20 6.69 -5.15
N PHE A 45 -0.91 6.57 -5.46
CA PHE A 45 0.17 6.83 -4.50
C PHE A 45 0.45 8.32 -4.26
N LEU A 46 0.00 9.21 -5.16
CA LEU A 46 0.08 10.66 -5.02
C LEU A 46 -1.09 11.21 -4.21
N GLU A 47 -2.26 10.55 -4.28
CA GLU A 47 -3.46 10.95 -3.53
C GLU A 47 -3.36 10.65 -2.03
N VAL A 48 -2.54 9.66 -1.63
CA VAL A 48 -2.40 9.25 -0.23
C VAL A 48 -0.94 9.11 0.19
N VAL A 49 -0.65 9.51 1.43
CA VAL A 49 0.62 9.24 2.11
C VAL A 49 0.66 7.77 2.57
N ALA A 50 0.66 6.86 1.61
CA ALA A 50 0.79 5.42 1.85
C ALA A 50 2.09 4.90 1.23
N GLU A 51 2.72 3.96 1.93
CA GLU A 51 3.90 3.25 1.41
C GLU A 51 3.49 2.08 0.49
N ARG A 52 2.28 1.55 0.70
CA ARG A 52 1.74 0.40 -0.02
C ARG A 52 0.26 0.61 -0.34
N LEU A 53 -0.14 0.14 -1.51
CA LEU A 53 -1.55 0.06 -1.92
C LEU A 53 -1.97 -1.41 -2.08
N PRO A 54 -3.18 -1.78 -1.66
CA PRO A 54 -3.73 -3.10 -1.93
C PRO A 54 -4.09 -3.22 -3.42
N VAL A 55 -3.80 -4.38 -3.98
CA VAL A 55 -4.25 -4.77 -5.31
C VAL A 55 -5.53 -5.60 -5.13
N VAL A 56 -6.65 -5.09 -5.61
CA VAL A 56 -7.98 -5.67 -5.41
C VAL A 56 -8.64 -5.91 -6.75
N ASP A 57 -9.16 -7.11 -6.99
CA ASP A 57 -9.85 -7.43 -8.25
C ASP A 57 -11.30 -6.94 -8.29
N GLY A 58 -11.97 -7.15 -9.44
CA GLY A 58 -13.35 -6.71 -9.66
C GLY A 58 -14.39 -7.35 -8.73
N ASP A 59 -14.07 -8.50 -8.12
CA ASP A 59 -14.92 -9.15 -7.11
C ASP A 59 -14.68 -8.60 -5.69
N GLY A 60 -13.78 -7.61 -5.54
CA GLY A 60 -13.40 -7.06 -4.25
C GLY A 60 -12.39 -7.92 -3.48
N ARG A 61 -11.74 -8.92 -4.12
CA ARG A 61 -10.78 -9.78 -3.44
C ARG A 61 -9.38 -9.18 -3.46
N LEU A 62 -8.71 -9.21 -2.31
CA LEU A 62 -7.30 -8.82 -2.21
C LEU A 62 -6.43 -9.85 -2.95
N ARG A 63 -5.72 -9.39 -3.98
CA ARG A 63 -4.79 -10.20 -4.78
C ARG A 63 -3.34 -10.02 -4.37
N GLY A 64 -3.01 -8.90 -3.74
CA GLY A 64 -1.67 -8.62 -3.25
C GLY A 64 -1.52 -7.17 -2.78
N SER A 65 -0.27 -6.72 -2.67
CA SER A 65 0.07 -5.34 -2.34
C SER A 65 1.17 -4.83 -3.26
N LEU A 66 1.12 -3.56 -3.61
CA LEU A 66 2.15 -2.86 -4.39
C LEU A 66 2.83 -1.84 -3.48
N ALA A 67 4.16 -1.81 -3.41
CA ALA A 67 4.90 -0.79 -2.68
C ALA A 67 5.40 0.33 -3.60
N LYS A 68 5.57 1.53 -3.06
CA LYS A 68 6.20 2.66 -3.78
C LYS A 68 7.58 2.29 -4.34
N SER A 69 8.36 1.51 -3.59
CA SER A 69 9.67 1.01 -4.02
C SER A 69 9.59 0.13 -5.28
N ASP A 70 8.56 -0.70 -5.39
CA ASP A 70 8.39 -1.64 -6.51
C ASP A 70 8.15 -0.87 -7.81
N LEU A 71 7.41 0.25 -7.73
CA LEU A 71 7.19 1.15 -8.85
C LEU A 71 8.50 1.79 -9.34
N LEU A 72 9.31 2.31 -8.41
CA LEU A 72 10.59 2.93 -8.76
C LEU A 72 11.54 1.92 -9.42
N LEU A 73 11.57 0.69 -8.91
CA LEU A 73 12.36 -0.40 -9.51
C LEU A 73 11.85 -0.75 -10.92
N ALA A 74 10.53 -0.88 -11.11
CA ALA A 74 9.93 -1.17 -12.40
C ALA A 74 10.24 -0.09 -13.46
N LEU A 75 10.21 1.18 -13.06
CA LEU A 75 10.60 2.31 -13.93
C LEU A 75 12.10 2.28 -14.28
N ALA A 76 12.96 1.97 -13.30
CA ALA A 76 14.40 1.88 -13.52
C ALA A 76 14.76 0.74 -14.49
N GLU A 77 14.12 -0.41 -14.37
CA GLU A 77 14.36 -1.57 -15.25
C GLU A 77 13.81 -1.37 -16.67
N ARG A 78 12.69 -0.64 -16.83
CA ARG A 78 12.18 -0.21 -18.16
C ARG A 78 13.17 0.70 -18.89
N ARG A 79 13.98 1.51 -18.21
CA ARG A 79 15.00 2.35 -18.87
C ARG A 79 16.19 1.55 -19.38
N LYS A 80 16.53 0.42 -18.75
CA LYS A 80 17.64 -0.46 -19.20
C LYS A 80 17.27 -1.31 -20.41
N ARG A 81 15.98 -1.54 -20.64
CA ARG A 81 15.47 -2.30 -21.78
C ARG A 81 14.80 -1.32 -22.74
N PRO A 82 15.53 -0.71 -23.71
CA PRO A 82 14.87 0.09 -24.73
C PRO A 82 13.82 -0.81 -25.39
N ALA A 83 12.62 -0.25 -25.60
CA ALA A 83 11.51 -0.94 -26.24
C ALA A 83 12.05 -1.63 -27.50
N ALA A 84 11.97 -2.96 -27.52
CA ALA A 84 12.10 -3.67 -28.78
C ALA A 84 10.94 -3.18 -29.64
N VAL A 85 11.32 -2.61 -30.78
CA VAL A 85 10.53 -1.98 -31.86
C VAL A 85 9.17 -2.63 -32.07
#